data_AF-A0A7J7LMP7-F1
#
_entry.id   AF-A0A7J7LMP7-F1
#
_cell.length_a   1.000
_cell.length_b   1.000
_cell.length_c   1.000
_cell.angle_alpha   90.00
_cell.angle_beta   90.00
_cell.angle_gamma   90.00
#
_symmetry.space_group_name_H-M   'P 1'
#
loop_
_entity.id
_entity.type
_entity.pdbx_description
1 polymer ?
#
loop_
_entity_poly.entity_id
_entity_poly.type
_entity_poly.pdbx_seq_one_letter_code
_entity_poly.pdbx_strand_id
1 'polypeptide(L)'
;MGVPIAACPMHSDQPSNTILVTEALKCGIVVREWVHRDEIVSSEAVEIAVRRLMASEEGKDIRKRADKVGIAIRQAVSKGGSSTTQLDSFLAHISRV
;
A
#
# COMPACT_ATOMS: atom_id res chain seq x y z
N MET A 1 10.40 -0.97 2.40
CA MET A 1 10.02 -2.36 2.78
C MET A 1 8.86 -2.81 1.90
N GLY A 2 8.68 -4.12 1.70
CA GLY A 2 7.63 -4.69 0.86
C GLY A 2 6.63 -5.52 1.67
N VAL A 3 5.94 -4.87 2.59
CA VAL A 3 5.04 -5.50 3.57
C VAL A 3 3.60 -5.41 3.07
N PRO A 4 2.81 -6.48 3.13
CA PRO A 4 1.42 -6.43 2.72
C PRO A 4 0.56 -5.62 3.71
N ILE A 5 -0.57 -5.08 3.26
CA ILE A 5 -1.41 -4.19 4.05
C ILE A 5 -2.74 -4.86 4.39
N ALA A 6 -3.12 -4.83 5.68
CA ALA A 6 -4.49 -5.11 6.11
C ALA A 6 -5.21 -3.76 6.29
N ALA A 7 -5.99 -3.36 5.30
CA ALA A 7 -6.60 -2.03 5.23
C ALA A 7 -7.83 -1.93 6.14
N CYS A 8 -7.80 -0.96 7.05
CA CYS A 8 -8.91 -0.62 7.94
C CYS A 8 -9.12 0.92 7.90
N PRO A 9 -9.80 1.45 6.88
CA PRO A 9 -9.92 2.89 6.68
C PRO A 9 -10.75 3.55 7.80
N MET A 10 -10.34 4.77 8.16
CA MET A 10 -10.91 5.57 9.26
C MET A 10 -11.31 6.98 8.83
N HIS A 11 -10.50 7.69 8.03
CA HIS A 11 -10.83 9.05 7.58
C HIS A 11 -10.12 9.47 6.28
N SER A 12 -10.46 10.66 5.78
CA SER A 12 -9.81 11.36 4.66
C SER A 12 -9.69 10.52 3.39
N ASP A 13 -8.48 10.35 2.87
CA ASP A 13 -8.16 9.65 1.62
C ASP A 13 -7.97 8.14 1.82
N GLN A 14 -8.08 7.63 3.05
CA GLN A 14 -7.94 6.20 3.34
C GLN A 14 -8.88 5.29 2.54
N PRO A 15 -10.12 5.67 2.17
CA PRO A 15 -10.96 4.87 1.28
C PRO A 15 -10.33 4.69 -0.11
N SER A 16 -9.83 5.78 -0.69
CA SER A 16 -9.14 5.74 -1.98
C SER A 16 -7.84 4.97 -1.90
N ASN A 17 -7.07 5.15 -0.81
CA ASN A 17 -5.83 4.42 -0.58
C ASN A 17 -6.09 2.92 -0.36
N THR A 18 -7.23 2.54 0.23
CA THR A 18 -7.66 1.15 0.37
C THR A 18 -7.82 0.53 -1.02
N ILE A 19 -8.55 1.18 -1.93
CA ILE A 19 -8.71 0.72 -3.32
C ILE A 19 -7.35 0.61 -4.03
N LEU A 20 -6.46 1.59 -3.84
CA LEU A 20 -5.12 1.55 -4.42
C LEU A 20 -4.34 0.31 -3.97
N VAL A 21 -4.33 0.00 -2.68
CA VAL A 21 -3.52 -1.12 -2.14
C VAL A 21 -4.16 -2.49 -2.37
N THR A 22 -5.49 -2.61 -2.37
CA THR A 22 -6.19 -3.90 -2.52
C THR A 22 -6.50 -4.23 -3.98
N GLU A 23 -6.96 -3.27 -4.79
CA GLU A 23 -7.44 -3.54 -6.14
C GLU A 23 -6.39 -3.27 -7.21
N ALA A 24 -5.72 -2.10 -7.13
CA ALA A 24 -4.77 -1.69 -8.16
C ALA A 24 -3.40 -2.36 -7.98
N LEU A 25 -2.80 -2.23 -6.80
CA LEU A 25 -1.49 -2.81 -6.49
C LEU A 25 -1.59 -4.27 -6.04
N LYS A 26 -2.76 -4.69 -5.54
CA LYS A 26 -3.02 -6.05 -5.03
C LYS A 26 -1.98 -6.50 -3.98
N CYS A 27 -1.56 -5.55 -3.15
CA CYS A 27 -0.57 -5.75 -2.08
C CYS A 27 -1.22 -5.71 -0.69
N GLY A 28 -2.55 -5.72 -0.60
CA GLY A 28 -3.27 -5.79 0.66
C GLY A 28 -4.64 -6.45 0.56
N ILE A 29 -5.32 -6.52 1.70
CA ILE A 29 -6.72 -6.97 1.86
C ILE A 29 -7.51 -5.92 2.63
N VAL A 30 -8.83 -5.91 2.48
CA VAL A 30 -9.74 -5.11 3.31
C VAL A 30 -10.09 -5.88 4.59
N VAL A 31 -9.92 -5.24 5.74
CA VAL A 31 -10.35 -5.76 7.06
C VAL A 31 -11.77 -5.28 7.38
N ARG A 32 -12.05 -4.02 7.07
CA ARG A 32 -13.34 -3.38 7.29
C ARG A 32 -13.63 -2.41 6.15
N GLU A 33 -14.81 -2.52 5.56
CA GLU A 33 -15.25 -1.60 4.52
C GLU A 33 -15.44 -0.18 5.06
N TRP A 34 -15.22 0.83 4.21
CA TRP A 34 -15.37 2.24 4.57
C TRP A 34 -16.77 2.58 5.09
N VAL A 35 -17.80 1.91 4.56
CA VAL A 35 -19.20 2.12 4.99
C VAL A 35 -19.38 1.81 6.49
N HIS A 36 -18.57 0.91 7.05
CA HIS A 36 -18.60 0.49 8.44
C HIS A 36 -17.54 1.18 9.32
N ARG A 37 -16.91 2.28 8.86
CA ARG A 37 -15.75 2.91 9.54
C ARG A 37 -15.98 3.30 11.01
N ASP A 38 -17.22 3.59 11.38
CA ASP A 38 -17.61 4.00 12.74
C ASP A 38 -17.94 2.79 13.64
N GLU A 39 -17.93 1.57 13.11
CA GLU A 39 -18.18 0.32 13.84
C GLU A 39 -16.89 -0.29 14.40
N ILE A 40 -16.99 -0.98 15.53
CA ILE A 40 -15.87 -1.70 16.12
C ILE A 40 -15.57 -2.96 15.31
N VAL A 41 -14.32 -3.14 14.88
CA VAL A 41 -13.87 -4.40 14.26
C VAL A 41 -13.79 -5.48 15.33
N SER A 42 -14.50 -6.60 15.12
CA SER A 42 -14.45 -7.73 16.05
C SER A 42 -13.07 -8.39 16.06
N SER A 43 -12.71 -9.02 17.18
CA SER A 43 -11.46 -9.80 17.28
C SER A 43 -11.42 -10.94 16.26
N GLU A 44 -12.56 -11.54 15.95
CA GLU A 44 -12.71 -12.57 14.92
C GLU A 44 -12.36 -12.04 13.53
N ALA A 45 -12.87 -10.85 13.14
CA ALA A 45 -12.54 -10.24 11.86
C ALA A 45 -11.03 -9.95 11.75
N VAL A 46 -10.40 -9.49 12.83
CA VAL A 46 -8.94 -9.30 12.89
C VAL A 46 -8.20 -10.63 12.74
N GLU A 47 -8.62 -11.68 13.45
CA GLU A 47 -8.00 -13.01 13.35
C GLU A 47 -8.07 -13.55 11.91
N ILE A 48 -9.24 -13.47 11.28
CA ILE A 48 -9.47 -13.91 9.90
C ILE A 48 -8.54 -13.15 8.94
N ALA A 49 -8.47 -11.82 9.06
CA ALA A 49 -7.61 -11.01 8.21
C ALA A 49 -6.13 -11.36 8.38
N VAL A 50 -5.66 -11.51 9.62
CA VAL A 50 -4.27 -11.89 9.90
C VAL A 50 -3.96 -13.28 9.36
N ARG A 51 -4.82 -14.28 9.60
CA ARG A 51 -4.63 -15.64 9.08
C ARG A 51 -4.63 -15.67 7.55
N ARG A 52 -5.57 -14.96 6.91
CA ARG A 52 -5.62 -14.82 5.45
C ARG A 52 -4.31 -14.23 4.93
N LEU A 53 -3.82 -13.14 5.53
CA LEU A 53 -2.62 -12.46 5.07
C LEU A 53 -1.32 -13.24 5.32
N MET A 54 -1.25 -14.03 6.41
CA MET A 54 -0.01 -14.67 6.86
C MET A 54 0.08 -16.15 6.48
N ALA A 55 -1.03 -16.90 6.55
CA ALA A 55 -1.04 -18.36 6.49
C ALA A 55 -1.79 -18.95 5.28
N SER A 56 -2.31 -18.14 4.36
CA SER A 56 -2.98 -18.63 3.14
C SER A 56 -2.11 -18.50 1.89
N GLU A 57 -2.42 -19.26 0.85
CA GLU A 57 -1.77 -19.12 -0.47
C GLU A 57 -2.08 -17.76 -1.12
N GLU A 58 -3.29 -17.23 -0.92
CA GLU A 58 -3.62 -15.86 -1.35
C GLU A 58 -2.71 -14.83 -0.66
N GLY A 59 -2.53 -14.95 0.66
CA GLY A 59 -1.65 -14.07 1.44
C GLY A 59 -0.19 -14.14 0.99
N LYS A 60 0.29 -15.32 0.58
CA LYS A 60 1.62 -15.50 0.01
C LYS A 60 1.79 -14.74 -1.30
N ASP A 61 0.79 -14.79 -2.19
CA ASP A 61 0.81 -14.02 -3.44
C ASP A 61 0.76 -12.50 -3.19
N ILE A 62 -0.05 -12.07 -2.22
CA ILE A 62 -0.11 -10.66 -1.80
C ILE A 62 1.25 -10.19 -1.26
N ARG A 63 1.90 -10.97 -0.39
CA ARG A 63 3.26 -10.69 0.11
C ARG A 63 4.29 -10.58 -1.01
N LYS A 64 4.22 -11.47 -2.01
CA LYS A 64 5.11 -11.43 -3.18
C LYS A 64 4.89 -10.16 -4.01
N ARG A 65 3.65 -9.69 -4.15
CA ARG A 65 3.35 -8.42 -4.83
C ARG A 65 3.86 -7.22 -4.02
N ALA A 66 3.64 -7.21 -2.70
CA ALA A 66 4.14 -6.17 -1.81
C ALA A 66 5.68 -6.07 -1.88
N ASP A 67 6.39 -7.20 -1.94
CA ASP A 67 7.85 -7.21 -2.10
C ASP A 67 8.30 -6.58 -3.43
N LYS A 68 7.67 -6.97 -4.54
CA LYS A 68 7.94 -6.37 -5.87
C LYS A 68 7.71 -4.86 -5.89
N VAL A 69 6.59 -4.39 -5.34
CA VAL A 69 6.30 -2.95 -5.21
C VAL A 69 7.37 -2.27 -4.36
N GLY A 70 7.75 -2.88 -3.24
CA GLY A 70 8.81 -2.37 -2.38
C GLY A 70 10.17 -2.26 -3.08
N ILE A 71 10.53 -3.22 -3.94
CA ILE A 71 11.76 -3.16 -4.76
C ILE A 71 11.68 -2.01 -5.76
N ALA A 72 10.58 -1.91 -6.50
CA ALA A 72 10.39 -0.86 -7.51
C ALA A 72 10.47 0.55 -6.90
N ILE A 73 9.86 0.77 -5.73
CA ILE A 73 9.94 2.05 -5.02
C ILE A 73 11.38 2.38 -4.64
N ARG A 74 12.15 1.40 -4.11
CA ARG A 74 13.56 1.62 -3.75
C ARG A 74 14.42 1.97 -4.97
N GLN A 75 14.12 1.38 -6.13
CA GLN A 75 14.79 1.73 -7.39
C GLN A 75 14.40 3.13 -7.88
N ALA A 76 13.14 3.52 -7.75
CA ALA A 76 12.66 4.83 -8.18
C ALA A 76 13.31 5.99 -7.41
N VAL A 77 13.57 5.81 -6.11
CA VAL A 77 14.15 6.84 -5.23
C VAL A 77 15.67 6.74 -5.06
N SER A 78 16.33 5.77 -5.71
CA SER A 78 17.79 5.66 -5.64
C SER A 78 18.47 6.79 -6.44
N LYS A 79 19.80 6.90 -6.33
CA LYS A 79 20.57 7.84 -7.15
C LYS A 79 20.40 7.48 -8.63
N GLY A 80 19.94 8.43 -9.44
CA GLY A 80 19.61 8.21 -10.86
C GLY A 80 18.29 7.46 -11.08
N GLY A 81 17.52 7.19 -10.03
CA GLY A 81 16.17 6.64 -10.12
C GLY A 81 15.18 7.64 -10.73
N SER A 82 14.03 7.15 -11.19
CA SER A 82 13.04 7.97 -11.89
C SER A 82 12.50 9.12 -11.03
N SER A 83 12.15 8.87 -9.78
CA SER A 83 11.63 9.91 -8.87
C SER A 83 12.70 10.94 -8.53
N THR A 84 13.94 10.50 -8.29
CA THR A 84 15.08 11.41 -8.07
C THR A 84 15.33 12.30 -9.28
N THR A 85 15.37 11.70 -10.48
CA THR A 85 15.58 12.43 -11.74
C THR A 85 14.46 13.43 -12.02
N GLN A 86 13.20 13.05 -11.74
CA GLN A 86 12.07 13.96 -11.89
C GLN A 86 12.14 15.13 -10.91
N LEU A 87 12.55 14.89 -9.67
CA LEU A 87 12.75 15.95 -8.69
C LEU A 87 13.88 16.90 -9.10
N ASP A 88 15.02 16.38 -9.56
CA ASP A 88 16.14 17.18 -10.05
C ASP A 88 15.71 18.06 -11.23
N SER A 89 14.94 17.50 -12.17
CA SER A 89 14.36 18.24 -13.31
C SER A 89 13.43 19.36 -12.85
N PHE A 90 12.55 19.07 -11.88
CA PHE A 90 11.66 20.07 -11.30
C PHE A 90 12.43 21.22 -10.64
N LEU A 91 13.45 20.92 -9.83
CA LEU A 91 14.31 21.92 -9.19
C LEU A 91 15.05 22.77 -10.22
N ALA A 92 15.59 22.14 -11.27
CA ALA A 92 16.26 22.84 -12.37
C ALA A 92 15.31 23.71 -13.21
N HIS A 93 14.00 23.43 -13.20
CA HIS A 93 13.00 24.26 -13.85
C HIS A 93 12.68 25.51 -13.02
N ILE A 94 12.40 25.33 -11.73
CA ILE A 94 11.97 26.44 -10.85
C ILE A 94 13.12 27.36 -10.42
N SER A 95 14.38 26.89 -10.53
CA SER A 95 15.57 27.68 -10.17
C SER A 95 16.12 28.53 -11.33
N ARG A 96 15.44 28.54 -12.49
CA ARG A 96 15.77 29.42 -13.62
C ARG A 96 15.32 30.83 -13.26
N VAL A 97 16.19 31.56 -12.56
CA VAL A 97 16.12 33.03 -12.48
C VAL A 97 16.57 33.62 -13.80
#